data_AF-A0A1V9ZZH7-F1
#
_entry.id   AF-A0A1V9ZZH7-F1
#
_cell.length_a   1.000
_cell.length_b   1.000
_cell.length_c   1.000
_cell.angle_alpha   90.00
_cell.angle_beta   90.00
_cell.angle_gamma   90.00
#
_symmetry.space_group_name_H-M   'P 1'
#
loop_
_entity.id
_entity.type
_entity.pdbx_description
1 polymer ?
#
loop_
_entity_poly.entity_id
_entity_poly.type
_entity_poly.pdbx_seq_one_letter_code
_entity_poly.pdbx_strand_id
1 'polypeptide(L)'
;MRVLSSLLATFASVAAVIPDHKITSLPGFPKSIEFDQYAGHLTLPSNGQNMFYWLVESQNNPSTDPIVLWLNGGPGCSSLGGLFTELGPF
;
A
#
# COMPACT_ATOMS: atom_id res chain seq x y z
N MET A 1 42.19 5.23 22.76
CA MET A 1 41.85 4.73 21.42
C MET A 1 41.02 3.45 21.54
N ARG A 2 39.69 3.58 21.49
CA ARG A 2 38.75 2.49 21.15
C ARG A 2 37.54 3.15 20.50
N VAL A 3 37.51 3.13 19.17
CA VAL A 3 36.39 3.65 18.37
C VAL A 3 35.28 2.60 18.46
N LEU A 4 34.17 2.93 19.11
CA LEU A 4 32.98 2.07 19.14
C LEU A 4 32.25 2.28 17.81
N SER A 5 32.39 1.32 16.90
CA SER A 5 31.65 1.30 15.63
C SER A 5 30.22 0.87 15.94
N SER A 6 29.28 1.81 15.86
CA SER A 6 27.84 1.54 15.95
C SER A 6 27.36 1.05 14.59
N LEU A 7 26.97 -0.23 14.52
CA LEU A 7 26.38 -0.86 13.34
C LEU A 7 24.99 -0.27 13.10
N LEU A 8 24.83 0.50 12.02
CA LEU A 8 23.53 1.01 11.58
C LEU A 8 22.73 -0.16 10.97
N ALA A 9 21.74 -0.69 11.69
CA ALA A 9 20.83 -1.69 11.13
C ALA A 9 19.88 -1.00 10.15
N THR A 10 20.12 -1.16 8.85
CA THR A 10 19.21 -0.71 7.80
C THR A 10 17.98 -1.63 7.79
N PHE A 11 16.85 -1.15 8.29
CA PHE A 11 15.55 -1.79 8.05
C PHE A 11 15.12 -1.45 6.61
N ALA A 12 15.54 -2.27 5.65
CA ALA A 12 14.90 -2.28 4.34
C ALA A 12 13.57 -3.04 4.47
N SER A 13 12.50 -2.33 4.77
CA SER A 13 11.14 -2.82 4.56
C SER A 13 10.91 -2.86 3.05
N VAL A 14 11.23 -3.98 2.41
CA VAL A 14 10.65 -4.26 1.09
C VAL A 14 9.16 -4.50 1.35
N ALA A 15 8.32 -3.54 1.01
CA ALA A 15 6.92 -3.85 0.77
C ALA A 15 6.94 -4.88 -0.37
N ALA A 16 6.74 -6.15 -0.03
CA ALA A 16 6.74 -7.21 -1.02
C ALA A 16 5.57 -6.93 -1.95
N VAL A 17 5.85 -6.41 -3.14
CA VAL A 17 4.87 -6.39 -4.23
C VAL A 17 4.55 -7.85 -4.50
N ILE A 18 3.31 -8.25 -4.22
CA ILE A 18 2.80 -9.57 -4.55
C ILE A 18 2.30 -9.46 -6.00
N PRO A 19 3.02 -10.03 -6.99
CA PRO A 19 2.68 -9.81 -8.40
C PRO A 19 1.24 -10.21 -8.73
N ASP A 20 0.73 -11.23 -8.06
CA ASP A 20 -0.64 -11.75 -8.21
C ASP A 20 -1.72 -10.75 -7.77
N HIS A 21 -1.37 -9.69 -7.02
CA HIS A 21 -2.31 -8.67 -6.59
C HIS A 21 -2.43 -7.50 -7.59
N LYS A 22 -1.63 -7.48 -8.67
CA LYS A 22 -1.62 -6.36 -9.62
C LYS A 22 -2.97 -6.25 -10.36
N ILE A 23 -3.58 -5.07 -10.30
CA ILE A 23 -4.82 -4.77 -11.04
C ILE A 23 -4.44 -4.22 -12.41
N THR A 24 -4.75 -4.98 -13.47
CA THR A 24 -4.46 -4.56 -14.86
C THR A 24 -5.60 -3.78 -15.51
N SER A 25 -6.82 -3.87 -14.98
CA SER A 25 -8.01 -3.19 -15.52
C SER A 25 -9.09 -3.07 -14.44
N LEU A 26 -9.85 -1.97 -14.47
CA LEU A 26 -11.02 -1.77 -13.61
C LEU A 26 -12.31 -1.78 -14.44
N PRO A 27 -13.34 -2.57 -14.06
CA PRO A 27 -14.65 -2.48 -14.68
C PRO A 27 -15.20 -1.05 -14.60
N GLY A 28 -15.72 -0.54 -15.71
CA GLY A 28 -16.29 0.82 -15.76
C GLY A 28 -15.27 1.95 -15.87
N PHE A 29 -13.97 1.65 -15.93
CA PHE A 29 -12.91 2.64 -16.18
C PHE A 29 -12.42 2.51 -17.64
N PRO A 30 -12.92 3.33 -18.58
CA PRO A 30 -12.67 3.14 -20.02
C PRO A 30 -11.29 3.62 -20.49
N LYS A 31 -10.52 4.30 -19.62
CA LYS A 31 -9.19 4.85 -19.92
C LYS A 31 -8.09 3.92 -19.41
N SER A 32 -6.90 4.07 -19.96
CA SER A 32 -5.69 3.50 -19.34
C SER A 32 -5.50 4.10 -17.94
N ILE A 33 -5.11 3.24 -16.99
CA ILE A 33 -4.69 3.67 -15.65
C ILE A 33 -3.18 3.90 -15.75
N GLU A 34 -2.76 5.14 -15.50
CA GLU A 34 -1.38 5.60 -15.72
C GLU A 34 -0.43 5.30 -14.55
N PHE A 35 -0.91 4.60 -13.52
CA PHE A 35 -0.15 4.20 -12.35
C PHE A 35 -0.50 2.77 -11.96
N ASP A 36 0.44 2.07 -11.34
CA ASP A 36 0.21 0.72 -10.86
C ASP A 36 -0.65 0.73 -9.59
N GLN A 37 -1.48 -0.29 -9.45
CA GLN A 37 -2.29 -0.53 -8.27
C GLN A 37 -2.42 -2.02 -8.00
N TYR A 38 -2.57 -2.34 -6.72
CA TYR A 38 -2.57 -3.70 -6.22
C TYR A 38 -3.67 -3.86 -5.19
N ALA A 39 -4.48 -4.90 -5.29
CA ALA A 39 -5.44 -5.24 -4.25
C ALA A 39 -5.39 -6.73 -3.93
N GLY A 40 -5.55 -7.04 -2.65
CA GLY A 40 -5.48 -8.40 -2.17
C GLY A 40 -5.69 -8.46 -0.67
N HIS A 41 -5.28 -9.59 -0.06
CA HIS A 41 -5.34 -9.76 1.38
C HIS A 41 -3.95 -9.88 1.97
N LEU A 42 -3.73 -9.20 3.10
CA LEU A 42 -2.56 -9.37 3.94
C LEU A 42 -2.94 -10.19 5.16
N THR A 43 -2.23 -11.29 5.40
CA THR A 43 -2.40 -12.07 6.63
C THR A 43 -1.71 -11.37 7.79
N LEU A 44 -2.48 -11.05 8.83
CA LEU A 44 -1.99 -10.34 10.00
C LEU A 44 -1.17 -11.28 10.88
N PRO A 45 0.09 -10.95 11.20
CA PRO A 45 0.93 -11.78 12.06
C PRO A 45 0.38 -11.94 13.48
N SER A 46 -0.45 -10.98 13.92
CA SER A 46 -0.97 -10.92 15.28
C SER A 46 -2.02 -11.98 15.58
N ASN A 47 -2.85 -12.35 14.60
CA ASN A 47 -4.00 -13.23 14.82
C ASN A 47 -4.38 -14.10 13.61
N GLY A 48 -3.59 -14.07 12.52
CA GLY A 48 -3.84 -14.84 11.32
C GLY A 48 -5.06 -14.40 10.51
N GLN A 49 -5.74 -13.30 10.88
CA GLN A 49 -6.84 -12.77 10.10
C GLN A 49 -6.33 -12.15 8.79
N ASN A 50 -7.17 -12.18 7.77
CA ASN A 50 -6.85 -11.59 6.47
C ASN A 50 -7.47 -10.21 6.36
N MET A 51 -6.64 -9.18 6.18
CA MET A 51 -7.06 -7.80 5.97
C MET A 51 -6.99 -7.48 4.48
N PHE A 52 -8.11 -7.07 3.90
CA PHE A 52 -8.13 -6.56 2.53
C PHE A 52 -7.37 -5.23 2.46
N TYR A 53 -6.58 -5.04 1.40
CA TYR A 53 -5.91 -3.79 1.09
C TYR A 53 -6.10 -3.43 -0.38
N TRP A 54 -6.00 -2.13 -0.67
CA TRP A 54 -5.85 -1.60 -2.02
C TRP A 54 -4.76 -0.54 -1.98
N LEU A 55 -3.61 -0.84 -2.60
CA LEU A 55 -2.49 0.07 -2.77
C LEU A 55 -2.62 0.73 -4.15
N VAL A 56 -2.48 2.06 -4.15
CA VAL A 56 -2.31 2.87 -5.36
C VAL A 56 -0.91 3.44 -5.30
N GLU A 57 -0.08 3.17 -6.30
CA GLU A 57 1.27 3.73 -6.36
C GLU A 57 1.24 5.23 -6.68
N SER A 58 2.33 5.92 -6.31
CA SER A 58 2.49 7.34 -6.64
C SER A 58 2.46 7.57 -8.16
N GLN A 59 1.78 8.63 -8.58
CA GLN A 59 1.77 9.08 -9.98
C GLN A 59 3.05 9.82 -10.39
N ASN A 60 3.94 10.11 -9.44
CA ASN A 60 5.21 10.80 -9.71
C ASN A 60 6.39 9.81 -9.78
N ASN A 61 7.01 9.47 -8.65
CA ASN A 61 8.10 8.51 -8.61
C ASN A 61 7.85 7.43 -7.53
N PRO A 62 7.12 6.35 -7.86
CA PRO A 62 6.74 5.33 -6.87
C PRO A 62 7.92 4.60 -6.23
N SER A 63 9.10 4.64 -6.85
CA SER A 63 10.32 4.04 -6.29
C SER A 63 10.95 4.84 -5.14
N THR A 64 10.64 6.14 -5.03
CA THR A 64 11.23 7.04 -4.03
C THR A 64 10.21 7.76 -3.16
N ASP A 65 8.98 7.88 -3.64
CA ASP A 65 7.90 8.54 -2.92
C ASP A 65 7.48 7.71 -1.69
N PRO A 66 7.03 8.35 -0.60
CA PRO A 66 6.75 7.65 0.66
C PRO A 66 5.50 6.77 0.57
N ILE A 67 5.47 5.71 1.38
CA ILE A 67 4.27 4.92 1.62
C ILE A 67 3.39 5.62 2.65
N VAL A 68 2.12 5.84 2.32
CA VAL A 68 1.10 6.40 3.22
C VAL A 68 0.04 5.34 3.51
N LEU A 69 -0.15 5.01 4.79
CA LEU A 69 -1.25 4.16 5.24
C LEU A 69 -2.47 5.02 5.58
N TRP A 70 -3.60 4.71 4.97
CA TRP A 70 -4.88 5.36 5.27
C TRP A 70 -5.86 4.40 5.93
N LEU A 71 -6.46 4.83 7.04
CA LEU A 71 -7.44 4.04 7.80
C LEU A 71 -8.66 4.92 8.12
N ASN A 72 -9.82 4.52 7.63
CA ASN A 72 -11.07 5.15 8.07
C ASN A 72 -11.47 4.67 9.47
N GLY A 73 -12.22 5.50 10.18
CA GLY A 73 -12.63 5.26 11.57
C GLY A 73 -13.97 4.51 11.70
N GLY A 74 -14.86 5.05 12.53
CA GLY A 74 -16.14 4.43 12.88
C GLY A 74 -16.24 4.16 14.37
N PRO A 75 -16.12 2.90 14.84
CA PRO A 75 -15.34 1.78 14.27
C PRO A 75 -16.08 0.89 13.23
N GLY A 76 -15.31 0.22 12.37
CA GLY A 76 -15.81 -0.79 11.42
C GLY A 76 -16.13 -0.27 10.01
N CYS A 77 -15.94 1.02 9.75
CA CYS A 77 -16.07 1.56 8.41
C CYS A 77 -14.90 1.12 7.54
N SER A 78 -15.16 0.89 6.25
CA SER A 78 -14.12 0.49 5.29
C SER A 78 -13.24 1.68 4.89
N SER A 79 -11.92 1.48 4.82
CA SER A 79 -11.00 2.46 4.23
C SER A 79 -11.21 2.69 2.73
N LEU A 80 -11.97 1.81 2.07
CA LEU A 80 -12.39 2.05 0.68
C LEU A 80 -13.33 3.25 0.56
N GLY A 81 -13.99 3.68 1.65
CA GLY A 81 -14.70 4.96 1.67
C GLY A 81 -13.76 6.12 1.35
N GLY A 82 -12.60 6.17 2.02
CA GLY A 82 -11.57 7.17 1.73
C GLY A 82 -11.03 7.09 0.31
N LEU A 83 -10.85 5.87 -0.20
CA LEU A 83 -10.37 5.66 -1.57
C LEU A 83 -11.39 6.12 -2.62
N PHE A 84 -12.68 5.82 -2.48
CA PHE A 84 -13.67 6.13 -3.53
C PHE A 84 -14.39 7.48 -3.36
N THR A 85 -14.31 8.11 -2.19
CA THR A 85 -15.14 9.29 -1.90
C THR A 85 -14.40 10.46 -1.27
N GLU A 86 -13.13 10.29 -0.91
CA GLU A 86 -12.38 11.35 -0.22
C GLU A 86 -11.12 11.76 -0.99
N LEU A 87 -10.13 10.86 -1.10
CA LEU A 87 -8.76 11.20 -1.51
C LEU A 87 -8.09 10.19 -2.43
N GLY A 88 -8.82 9.19 -2.91
CA GLY A 88 -8.27 8.26 -3.90
C GLY A 88 -8.18 8.87 -5.30
N PRO A 89 -7.68 8.11 -6.26
CA PRO A 89 -7.28 8.63 -7.56
C PRO A 89 -8.44 8.72 -8.58
N PHE A 90 -9.66 8.34 -8.20
CA PHE A 90 -10.84 8.25 -9.09
C PHE A 90 -12.05 8.93 -8.48
#